data_AF-A0A5K3FZJ7-F1
#
_entry.id   AF-A0A5K3FZJ7-F1
#
_cell.length_a   1.000
_cell.length_b   1.000
_cell.length_c   1.000
_cell.angle_alpha   90.00
_cell.angle_beta   90.00
_cell.angle_gamma   90.00
#
_symmetry.space_group_name_H-M   'P 1'
#
loop_
_entity.id
_entity.type
_entity.pdbx_description
1 polymer ?
#
loop_
_entity_poly.entity_id
_entity_poly.type
_entity_poly.pdbx_seq_one_letter_code
_entity_poly.pdbx_strand_id
1 'polypeptide(L)'
;MYPLAINLTDTLAAITNGKPAPYAPITNPNIKLIRTSRTACAPHDQSSEDAYDLVVIFRSASYHFEERRRIREATRNLPGRIRVVFALGQPRADVAGNLFHMNGGFVIRLPE
;
A
#
# COMPACT_ATOMS: atom_id res chain seq x y z
N MET A 1 -1.86 12.34 -15.31
CA MET A 1 -2.52 11.03 -15.12
C MET A 1 -3.71 11.02 -16.07
N TYR A 2 -3.70 10.19 -17.11
CA TYR A 2 -4.83 10.10 -18.04
C TYR A 2 -5.91 9.19 -17.43
N PRO A 3 -7.16 9.62 -17.29
CA PRO A 3 -8.24 8.74 -16.87
C PRO A 3 -8.48 7.69 -17.96
N LEU A 4 -8.59 6.43 -17.54
CA LEU A 4 -8.95 5.33 -18.43
C LEU A 4 -10.44 5.48 -18.78
N ALA A 5 -10.77 5.60 -20.06
CA ALA A 5 -12.15 5.53 -20.53
C ALA A 5 -12.64 4.08 -20.45
N ILE A 6 -13.11 3.67 -19.27
CA ILE A 6 -13.75 2.36 -19.07
C ILE A 6 -15.25 2.45 -19.30
N ASN A 7 -15.83 1.42 -19.90
CA ASN A 7 -17.27 1.24 -19.90
C ASN A 7 -17.72 0.85 -18.48
N LEU A 8 -18.22 1.83 -17.74
CA LEU A 8 -18.67 1.67 -16.35
C LEU A 8 -19.78 0.63 -16.23
N THR A 9 -20.70 0.57 -17.20
CA THR A 9 -21.85 -0.33 -17.17
C THR A 9 -21.40 -1.78 -17.15
N ASP A 10 -20.52 -2.17 -18.07
CA ASP A 10 -20.01 -3.54 -18.18
C ASP A 10 -19.12 -3.91 -17.01
N THR A 11 -18.33 -2.94 -16.52
CA THR A 11 -17.42 -3.14 -15.38
C THR A 11 -18.21 -3.38 -14.10
N LEU A 12 -19.26 -2.59 -13.85
CA LEU A 12 -20.15 -2.75 -12.70
C LEU A 12 -20.94 -4.07 -12.80
N ALA A 13 -21.44 -4.43 -13.98
CA ALA A 13 -22.10 -5.71 -14.20
C ALA A 13 -21.17 -6.90 -13.91
N ALA A 14 -19.90 -6.84 -14.32
CA ALA A 14 -18.93 -7.89 -14.02
C ALA A 14 -18.68 -8.02 -12.50
N ILE A 15 -18.41 -6.91 -11.82
CA ILE A 15 -18.13 -6.88 -10.37
C ILE A 15 -19.32 -7.39 -9.56
N THR A 16 -20.53 -6.92 -9.86
CA THR A 16 -21.77 -7.33 -9.18
C THR A 16 -22.05 -8.82 -9.33
N ASN A 17 -21.62 -9.44 -10.44
CA ASN A 17 -21.75 -10.87 -10.68
C ASN A 17 -20.53 -11.69 -10.22
N GLY A 18 -19.61 -11.10 -9.42
CA GLY A 18 -18.42 -11.78 -8.91
C GLY A 18 -17.37 -12.10 -9.98
N LYS A 19 -17.48 -11.49 -11.17
CA LYS A 19 -16.53 -11.67 -12.27
C LYS A 19 -15.44 -10.58 -12.19
N PRO A 20 -14.20 -10.91 -12.58
CA PRO A 20 -13.13 -9.92 -12.62
C PRO A 20 -13.48 -8.78 -13.59
N ALA A 21 -12.99 -7.57 -13.29
CA ALA A 21 -13.15 -6.44 -14.18
C ALA A 21 -12.56 -6.77 -15.57
N PRO A 22 -13.28 -6.50 -16.67
CA PRO A 22 -12.91 -6.96 -18.00
C PRO A 22 -11.67 -6.25 -18.58
N TYR A 23 -11.23 -5.15 -17.95
CA TYR A 23 -10.07 -4.38 -18.37
C TYR A 23 -8.95 -4.54 -17.34
N ALA A 24 -7.79 -4.99 -17.80
CA ALA A 24 -6.58 -4.90 -16.98
C ALA A 24 -6.26 -3.41 -16.73
N PRO A 25 -5.92 -3.01 -15.49
CA PRO A 25 -5.50 -1.64 -15.23
C PRO A 25 -4.30 -1.29 -16.11
N ILE A 26 -4.46 -0.36 -17.06
CA ILE A 26 -3.33 0.11 -17.90
C ILE A 26 -2.28 0.80 -17.01
N THR A 27 -2.71 1.41 -15.91
CA THR A 27 -1.84 1.89 -14.84
C THR A 27 -1.43 0.75 -13.90
N ASN A 28 -0.87 -0.34 -14.45
CA ASN A 28 -0.07 -1.29 -13.69
C ASN A 28 1.41 -0.95 -13.89
N PRO A 29 1.90 0.18 -13.34
CA PRO A 29 3.32 0.46 -13.43
C PRO A 29 4.09 -0.68 -12.77
N ASN A 30 5.27 -1.02 -13.31
CA ASN A 30 6.17 -1.93 -12.63
C ASN A 30 6.63 -1.28 -11.31
N ILE A 31 5.94 -1.57 -10.21
CA ILE A 31 6.27 -1.08 -8.89
C ILE A 31 7.37 -1.97 -8.33
N LYS A 32 8.56 -1.39 -8.12
CA LYS A 32 9.61 -2.07 -7.35
C LYS A 32 9.29 -1.96 -5.87
N LEU A 33 9.07 -3.10 -5.23
CA LEU A 33 8.94 -3.19 -3.77
C LEU A 33 10.33 -3.15 -3.15
N ILE A 34 10.69 -2.04 -2.52
CA ILE A 34 12.00 -1.85 -1.87
C ILE A 34 12.09 -2.71 -0.60
N ARG A 35 10.98 -2.78 0.14
CA ARG A 35 10.89 -3.55 1.38
C ARG A 35 9.47 -4.04 1.59
N THR A 36 9.34 -5.33 1.89
CA THR A 36 8.08 -5.96 2.31
C THR A 36 8.10 -6.22 3.82
N SER A 37 6.92 -6.36 4.41
CA SER A 37 6.81 -6.65 5.84
C SER A 37 7.25 -8.09 6.11
N ARG A 38 8.34 -8.29 6.86
CA ARG A 38 8.83 -9.63 7.23
C ARG A 38 7.86 -10.42 8.09
N THR A 39 6.95 -9.74 8.79
CA THR A 39 5.96 -10.36 9.69
C THR A 39 4.65 -10.76 9.00
N ALA A 40 4.47 -10.34 7.74
CA ALA A 40 3.28 -10.65 6.95
C ALA A 40 3.62 -11.28 5.59
N CYS A 41 4.88 -11.20 5.17
CA CYS A 41 5.37 -11.84 3.97
C CYS A 41 6.72 -12.46 4.32
N ALA A 42 6.82 -13.79 4.28
CA ALA A 42 8.09 -14.48 4.42
C ALA A 42 9.04 -14.09 3.26
N PRO A 43 10.36 -14.01 3.48
CA PRO A 43 11.33 -13.96 2.40
C PRO A 43 11.13 -15.16 1.46
N HIS A 44 11.36 -14.98 0.16
CA HIS A 44 11.11 -15.99 -0.87
C HIS A 44 11.82 -17.33 -0.58
N ASP A 45 12.95 -17.27 0.13
CA ASP A 45 13.80 -18.42 0.44
C ASP A 45 13.35 -19.18 1.71
N GLN A 46 12.24 -18.77 2.32
CA GLN A 46 11.65 -19.44 3.49
C GLN A 46 10.21 -19.85 3.17
N SER A 47 9.88 -21.12 3.41
CA SER A 47 8.50 -21.56 3.37
C SER A 47 7.71 -20.79 4.43
N SER A 48 6.76 -19.97 3.99
CA SER A 48 5.81 -19.31 4.87
C SER A 48 4.91 -20.38 5.49
N GLU A 49 5.24 -20.85 6.70
CA GLU A 49 4.30 -21.68 7.47
C GLU A 49 3.07 -20.88 7.93
N ASP A 50 3.18 -19.54 7.90
CA ASP A 50 2.08 -18.63 8.17
C ASP A 50 1.12 -18.56 6.98
N ALA A 51 -0.02 -19.24 7.08
CA ALA A 51 -1.19 -19.02 6.24
C ALA A 51 -2.07 -17.90 6.85
N TYR A 52 -2.23 -16.79 6.14
CA TYR A 52 -3.11 -15.70 6.54
C TYR A 52 -4.48 -15.83 5.88
N ASP A 53 -5.55 -15.58 6.63
CA ASP A 53 -6.92 -15.55 6.09
C ASP A 53 -7.25 -14.19 5.48
N LEU A 54 -6.64 -13.13 6.00
CA LEU A 54 -6.88 -11.75 5.56
C LEU A 54 -5.64 -10.89 5.77
N VAL A 55 -5.25 -10.16 4.71
CA VAL A 55 -4.22 -9.12 4.78
C VAL A 55 -4.86 -7.78 4.46
N VAL A 56 -4.83 -6.85 5.42
CA VAL A 56 -5.33 -5.48 5.25
C VAL A 56 -4.17 -4.54 4.97
N ILE A 57 -4.23 -3.87 3.82
CA ILE A 57 -3.19 -2.94 3.37
C ILE A 57 -3.71 -1.51 3.49
N PHE A 58 -3.15 -0.74 4.44
CA PHE A 58 -3.44 0.68 4.57
C PHE A 58 -2.52 1.51 3.66
N ARG A 59 -3.10 2.32 2.77
CA ARG A 59 -2.34 3.33 2.04
C ARG A 59 -1.90 4.43 3.00
N SER A 60 -0.60 4.68 3.08
CA SER A 60 0.02 5.66 3.98
C SER A 60 1.11 6.45 3.24
N ALA A 61 1.57 7.54 3.86
CA ALA A 61 2.76 8.29 3.43
C ALA A 61 3.85 8.22 4.50
N SER A 62 5.11 8.51 4.14
CA SER A 62 6.25 8.47 5.09
C SER A 62 5.97 9.24 6.38
N TYR A 63 5.33 10.40 6.26
CA TYR A 63 5.03 11.35 7.35
C TYR A 63 3.79 11.07 8.18
N HIS A 64 2.91 10.12 7.81
CA HIS A 64 1.72 9.75 8.60
C HIS A 64 2.08 8.85 9.81
N PHE A 65 3.06 9.24 10.61
CA PHE A 65 3.56 8.43 11.71
C PHE A 65 2.50 8.21 12.79
N GLU A 66 1.75 9.25 13.12
CA GLU A 66 0.73 9.23 14.16
C GLU A 66 -0.50 8.41 13.75
N GLU A 67 -0.97 8.54 12.52
CA GLU A 67 -2.06 7.70 12.02
C GLU A 67 -1.64 6.22 12.01
N ARG A 68 -0.41 5.92 11.58
CA ARG A 68 0.09 4.53 11.62
C ARG A 68 0.19 4.00 13.05
N ARG A 69 0.58 4.84 14.02
CA ARG A 69 0.59 4.45 15.45
C ARG A 69 -0.82 4.11 15.93
N ARG A 70 -1.77 5.00 15.68
CA ARG A 70 -3.17 4.83 16.08
C ARG A 70 -3.80 3.57 15.45
N ILE A 71 -3.53 3.31 14.18
CA ILE A 71 -4.01 2.10 13.49
C ILE A 71 -3.40 0.85 14.14
N ARG A 72 -2.09 0.82 14.41
CA ARG A 72 -1.46 -0.33 15.08
C ARG A 72 -2.05 -0.61 16.47
N GLU A 73 -2.37 0.44 17.21
CA GLU A 73 -3.03 0.31 18.51
C GLU A 73 -4.44 -0.27 18.37
N ALA A 74 -5.24 0.27 17.44
CA ALA A 74 -6.59 -0.21 17.16
C ALA A 74 -6.61 -1.66 16.64
N THR A 75 -5.58 -2.09 15.91
CA THR A 75 -5.50 -3.43 15.32
C THR A 75 -4.63 -4.40 16.12
N ARG A 76 -4.20 -4.05 17.34
CA ARG A 76 -3.27 -4.86 18.14
C ARG A 76 -3.82 -6.24 18.49
N ASN A 77 -5.13 -6.32 18.74
CA ASN A 77 -5.80 -7.53 19.24
C ASN A 77 -6.53 -8.32 18.15
N LEU A 78 -6.16 -8.12 16.88
CA LEU A 78 -6.74 -8.92 15.80
C LEU A 78 -6.32 -10.40 15.93
N PRO A 79 -7.15 -11.34 15.46
CA PRO A 79 -6.80 -12.75 15.38
C PRO A 79 -5.46 -12.96 14.68
N GLY A 80 -4.69 -13.95 15.13
CA GLY A 80 -3.31 -14.20 14.66
C GLY A 80 -3.19 -14.49 13.16
N ARG A 81 -4.26 -14.91 12.49
CA ARG A 81 -4.34 -15.15 11.04
C ARG A 81 -4.67 -13.91 10.21
N ILE A 82 -4.90 -12.76 10.85
CA ILE A 82 -5.09 -11.46 10.20
C ILE A 82 -3.81 -10.64 10.32
N ARG A 83 -3.37 -10.04 9.21
CA ARG A 83 -2.20 -9.15 9.19
C ARG A 83 -2.57 -7.78 8.67
N VAL A 84 -1.98 -6.77 9.31
CA VAL A 84 -2.12 -5.36 8.92
C VAL A 84 -0.77 -4.83 8.48
N VAL A 85 -0.71 -4.29 7.27
CA VAL A 85 0.50 -3.71 6.69
C VAL A 85 0.21 -2.32 6.12
N PHE A 86 1.27 -1.51 5.98
CA PHE A 86 1.19 -0.17 5.42
C PHE A 86 1.91 -0.12 4.07
N ALA A 87 1.22 0.32 3.03
CA ALA A 87 1.81 0.63 1.75
C ALA A 87 2.27 2.09 1.74
N LEU A 88 3.56 2.31 1.51
CA LEU A 88 4.21 3.62 1.54
C LEU A 88 4.92 3.87 0.21
N GLY A 89 4.83 5.09 -0.31
CA GLY A 89 5.71 5.54 -1.39
C GLY A 89 7.09 5.93 -0.83
N GLN A 90 8.14 5.72 -1.61
CA GLN A 90 9.43 6.33 -1.31
C GLN A 90 9.33 7.83 -1.64
N PRO A 91 9.59 8.73 -0.67
CA PRO A 91 9.75 10.14 -0.96
C PRO A 91 10.89 10.27 -1.98
N ARG A 92 10.62 10.89 -3.13
CA ARG A 92 11.69 11.18 -4.08
C ARG A 92 12.51 12.30 -3.45
N ALA A 93 13.81 12.09 -3.26
CA ALA A 93 14.73 13.18 -2.96
C ALA A 93 14.91 13.95 -4.26
N ASP A 94 14.01 14.89 -4.55
CA ASP A 94 14.28 15.92 -5.52
C ASP A 94 15.31 16.86 -4.88
N VAL A 95 16.59 16.55 -5.13
CA VAL A 95 17.72 17.45 -4.93
C VAL A 95 18.04 17.72 -3.44
N ALA A 96 19.00 16.97 -2.92
CA ALA A 96 19.74 17.21 -1.66
C ALA A 96 19.06 16.79 -0.31
N GLY A 97 19.24 15.52 0.06
CA GLY A 97 19.26 15.10 1.46
C GLY A 97 17.96 14.55 2.03
N ASN A 98 17.79 14.69 3.35
CA ASN A 98 16.64 14.22 4.14
C ASN A 98 15.48 15.22 4.18
N LEU A 99 15.51 16.27 3.35
CA LEU A 99 14.49 17.32 3.27
C LEU A 99 13.60 17.08 2.05
N PHE A 100 12.28 17.10 2.25
CA PHE A 100 11.29 16.80 1.21
C PHE A 100 10.26 17.93 1.13
N HIS A 101 10.14 18.53 -0.06
CA HIS A 101 9.15 19.55 -0.34
C HIS A 101 7.86 18.89 -0.83
N MET A 102 6.80 18.97 -0.03
CA MET A 102 5.51 18.38 -0.39
C MET A 102 4.61 19.40 -1.07
N ASN A 103 3.77 18.90 -1.97
CA ASN A 103 2.67 19.69 -2.53
C ASN A 103 1.74 20.14 -1.39
N GLY A 104 1.59 21.46 -1.23
CA GLY A 104 0.85 22.05 -0.10
C GLY A 104 1.68 22.95 0.82
N GLY A 105 2.95 23.20 0.51
CA GLY A 105 3.76 24.24 1.16
C GLY A 105 4.42 23.84 2.48
N PHE A 106 4.37 22.55 2.84
CA PHE A 106 5.05 22.03 4.03
C PHE A 106 6.26 21.17 3.66
N VAL A 107 7.25 21.19 4.55
CA VAL A 107 8.54 20.53 4.37
C VAL A 107 8.68 19.43 5.41
N ILE A 108 9.13 18.25 4.98
CA ILE A 108 9.39 17.11 5.86
C ILE A 108 10.89 16.87 5.93
N ARG A 109 11.43 16.74 7.15
CA ARG A 109 12.80 16.29 7.38
C ARG A 109 12.79 14.89 7.99
N LEU A 110 13.36 13.90 7.29
CA LEU A 110 13.53 12.56 7.85
C LEU A 110 14.78 12.51 8.75
N PRO A 111 14.78 11.70 9.84
CA PRO A 111 15.99 11.44 10.61
C PRO A 111 17.08 10.82 9.72
N GLU A 112 18.36 11.07 10.04
CA GLU A 112 19.51 10.41 9.40
C GLU A 112 19.54 8.89 9.69
#